data_AF-A0A965NCS9-F1
#
_entry.id   AF-A0A965NCS9-F1
#
_cell.length_a   1.000
_cell.length_b   1.000
_cell.length_c   1.000
_cell.angle_alpha   90.00
_cell.angle_beta   90.00
_cell.angle_gamma   90.00
#
_symmetry.space_group_name_H-M   'P 1'
#
loop_
_entity.id
_entity.type
_entity.pdbx_description
1 polymer ?
#
loop_
_entity_poly.entity_id
_entity_poly.type
_entity_poly.pdbx_seq_one_letter_code
_entity_poly.pdbx_strand_id
1 'polypeptide(L)'
;MKRVPLALAHDYLTQRGGAERVVAAWTQFAPIAPLFTNLYEPATTFDEFASVEVRTGRLNRIAYFRKHHRAALPFLASATRAITITADITLASSSGWAHGVTASDYLAVYCHAPARWLYQTDRYLRRDGLSPVAQSS
;
A
#
# COMPACT_ATOMS: atom_id res chain seq x y z
N MET A 1 2.09 18.12 -16.56
CA MET A 1 1.98 18.07 -15.08
C MET A 1 3.33 18.43 -14.49
N LYS A 2 3.38 19.18 -13.39
CA LYS A 2 4.64 19.55 -12.72
C LYS A 2 5.27 18.29 -12.14
N ARG A 3 6.48 17.95 -12.59
CA ARG A 3 7.27 16.82 -12.07
C ARG A 3 7.76 17.18 -10.67
N VAL A 4 7.61 16.26 -9.72
CA VAL A 4 8.04 16.42 -8.32
C VAL A 4 9.23 15.50 -8.02
N PRO A 5 10.16 15.87 -7.13
CA PRO A 5 11.30 15.00 -6.80
C PRO A 5 10.87 13.66 -6.17
N LEU A 6 9.86 13.70 -5.30
CA LEU A 6 9.37 12.53 -4.58
C LEU A 6 7.84 12.54 -4.54
N ALA A 7 7.25 11.38 -4.82
CA ALA A 7 5.85 11.09 -4.55
C ALA A 7 5.73 9.82 -3.71
N LEU A 8 4.71 9.78 -2.84
CA LEU A 8 4.43 8.63 -1.99
C LEU A 8 3.20 7.89 -2.53
N ALA A 9 3.17 6.57 -2.40
CA ALA A 9 2.00 5.76 -2.73
C ALA A 9 1.68 4.77 -1.60
N HIS A 10 0.39 4.56 -1.32
CA HIS A 10 -0.08 3.65 -0.28
C HIS A 10 -1.41 2.99 -0.67
N ASP A 11 -1.64 1.74 -0.22
CA ASP A 11 -2.79 0.92 -0.62
C ASP A 11 -4.15 1.64 -0.41
N TYR A 12 -4.44 1.99 0.85
CA TYR A 12 -5.63 2.73 1.29
C TYR A 12 -5.43 3.29 2.70
N LEU A 13 -6.00 4.47 2.98
CA LEU A 13 -5.93 5.18 4.26
C LEU A 13 -7.31 5.18 4.93
N THR A 14 -7.81 4.00 5.28
CA THR A 14 -9.17 3.82 5.84
C THR A 14 -9.17 3.28 7.28
N GLN A 15 -8.00 3.08 7.87
CA GLN A 15 -7.84 2.57 9.22
C GLN A 15 -6.52 3.06 9.84
N ARG A 16 -6.30 2.72 11.11
CA ARG A 16 -5.02 2.88 11.81
C ARG A 16 -4.33 1.52 11.92
N GLY A 17 -3.42 1.24 10.98
CA GLY A 17 -2.63 0.01 10.95
C GLY A 17 -1.13 0.29 10.90
N GLY A 18 -0.34 -0.80 10.88
CA GLY A 18 1.12 -0.71 10.83
C GLY A 18 1.62 -0.10 9.52
N ALA A 19 0.97 -0.45 8.39
CA ALA A 19 1.35 0.08 7.09
C ALA A 19 1.04 1.58 6.99
N GLU A 20 -0.10 2.01 7.52
CA GLU A 20 -0.50 3.42 7.60
C GLU A 20 0.43 4.21 8.52
N ARG A 21 0.90 3.60 9.61
CA ARG A 21 1.89 4.24 10.51
C ARG A 21 3.22 4.50 9.81
N VAL A 22 3.67 3.57 8.98
CA VAL A 22 4.91 3.73 8.19
C VAL A 22 4.78 4.89 7.21
N VAL A 23 3.70 4.94 6.43
CA VAL A 23 3.53 6.05 5.47
C VAL A 23 3.28 7.40 6.17
N ALA A 24 2.63 7.42 7.33
CA ALA A 24 2.54 8.63 8.16
C ALA A 24 3.91 9.14 8.61
N ALA A 25 4.85 8.25 8.93
CA ALA A 25 6.23 8.66 9.21
C ALA A 25 6.92 9.23 7.96
N TRP A 26 6.70 8.64 6.79
CA TRP A 26 7.26 9.16 5.53
C TRP A 26 6.76 10.57 5.21
N THR A 27 5.48 10.87 5.45
CA THR A 27 4.94 12.22 5.22
C THR A 27 5.53 13.26 6.15
N GLN A 28 6.05 12.87 7.33
CA GLN A 28 6.77 13.79 8.22
C GLN A 28 8.17 14.14 7.68
N PHE A 29 8.88 13.17 7.07
CA PHE A 29 10.19 13.41 6.47
C PHE A 29 10.12 14.09 5.10
N ALA A 30 9.03 13.89 4.36
CA ALA A 30 8.80 14.46 3.05
C ALA A 30 7.47 15.25 3.01
N PRO A 31 7.37 16.38 3.75
CA PRO A 31 6.09 17.09 3.95
C PRO A 31 5.49 17.69 2.68
N ILE A 32 6.31 17.94 1.65
CA ILE A 32 5.86 18.46 0.35
C ILE A 32 5.54 17.37 -0.67
N ALA A 33 5.78 16.09 -0.34
CA ALA A 33 5.56 14.99 -1.27
C ALA A 33 4.06 14.63 -1.29
N PRO A 34 3.39 14.63 -2.46
CA PRO A 34 2.01 14.20 -2.55
C PRO A 34 1.89 12.70 -2.25
N LEU A 35 0.83 12.32 -1.55
CA LEU A 35 0.53 10.92 -1.19
C LEU A 35 -0.63 10.41 -2.04
N PHE A 36 -0.37 9.40 -2.86
CA PHE A 36 -1.36 8.75 -3.71
C PHE A 36 -1.95 7.51 -3.03
N THR A 37 -3.27 7.33 -3.10
CA THR A 37 -3.94 6.15 -2.53
C THR A 37 -5.28 5.84 -3.19
N ASN A 38 -5.80 4.61 -3.09
CA ASN A 38 -7.10 4.28 -3.68
C ASN A 38 -8.28 4.82 -2.89
N LEU A 39 -8.19 4.78 -1.56
CA LEU A 39 -9.26 5.12 -0.63
C LEU A 39 -8.68 5.94 0.53
N TYR A 40 -9.41 6.94 0.99
CA TYR A 40 -9.03 7.78 2.12
C TYR A 40 -10.27 8.14 2.94
N GLU A 41 -10.26 7.78 4.22
CA GLU A 41 -11.28 8.15 5.20
C GLU A 41 -10.59 8.83 6.40
N PRO A 42 -10.51 10.18 6.42
CA PRO A 42 -9.81 10.93 7.46
C PRO A 42 -10.27 10.57 8.88
N ALA A 43 -11.58 10.31 9.06
CA ALA A 43 -12.17 10.01 10.35
C ALA A 43 -11.69 8.69 10.98
N THR A 44 -11.10 7.79 10.19
CA THR A 44 -10.71 6.45 10.66
C THR A 44 -9.21 6.18 10.57
N THR A 45 -8.41 7.14 10.12
CA THR A 45 -6.95 7.00 10.00
C THR A 45 -6.19 7.95 10.93
N PHE A 46 -4.91 8.22 10.64
CA PHE A 46 -4.04 9.10 11.41
C PHE A 46 -4.27 10.58 11.06
N ASP A 47 -4.28 11.45 12.08
CA ASP A 47 -4.54 12.88 11.92
C ASP A 47 -3.39 13.58 11.17
N GLU A 48 -2.20 12.98 11.19
CA GLU A 48 -1.03 13.39 10.43
C GLU A 48 -1.30 13.55 8.92
N PHE A 49 -2.28 12.83 8.37
CA PHE A 49 -2.64 12.95 6.95
C PHE A 49 -3.49 14.18 6.62
N ALA A 50 -4.06 14.87 7.62
CA ALA A 50 -4.87 16.07 7.40
C ALA A 50 -4.08 17.23 6.81
N SER A 51 -2.77 17.30 7.08
CA SER A 51 -1.84 18.30 6.53
C SER A 51 -1.12 17.84 5.27
N VAL A 52 -1.43 16.66 4.74
CA VAL A 52 -0.75 16.06 3.57
C VAL A 52 -1.60 16.27 2.32
N GLU A 53 -0.95 16.53 1.19
CA GLU A 53 -1.61 16.53 -0.12
C GLU A 53 -1.97 15.09 -0.54
N VAL A 54 -3.11 14.58 -0.07
CA VAL A 54 -3.60 13.24 -0.41
C VAL A 54 -4.36 13.27 -1.73
N ARG A 55 -3.88 12.50 -2.72
CA ARG A 55 -4.49 12.33 -4.04
C ARG A 55 -5.11 10.94 -4.17
N THR A 56 -6.42 10.91 -4.33
CA THR A 56 -7.16 9.63 -4.29
C THR A 56 -7.56 9.14 -5.68
N GLY A 57 -7.56 7.82 -5.87
CA GLY A 57 -8.09 7.15 -7.07
C GLY A 57 -9.62 7.25 -7.21
N ARG A 58 -10.15 6.72 -8.32
CA ARG A 58 -11.59 6.79 -8.66
C ARG A 58 -12.49 6.09 -7.65
N LEU A 59 -12.01 5.02 -7.01
CA LEU A 59 -12.78 4.24 -6.02
C LEU A 59 -13.15 5.07 -4.79
N ASN A 60 -12.34 6.08 -4.45
CA ASN A 60 -12.59 6.97 -3.32
C ASN A 60 -13.92 7.73 -3.41
N ARG A 61 -14.45 7.95 -4.62
CA ARG A 61 -15.74 8.63 -4.84
C ARG A 61 -16.92 7.84 -4.28
N ILE A 62 -16.76 6.53 -4.06
CA ILE A 62 -17.80 5.65 -3.54
C ILE A 62 -17.62 5.57 -2.02
N ALA A 63 -18.43 6.33 -1.28
CA ALA A 63 -18.34 6.40 0.18
C ALA A 63 -18.45 5.03 0.86
N TYR A 64 -19.23 4.10 0.29
CA TYR A 64 -19.31 2.73 0.77
C TYR A 64 -17.95 2.02 0.77
N PHE A 65 -17.12 2.21 -0.26
CA PHE A 65 -15.78 1.61 -0.32
C PHE A 65 -14.82 2.21 0.70
N ARG A 66 -14.95 3.51 1.01
CA ARG A 66 -14.14 4.15 2.07
C ARG A 66 -14.42 3.55 3.45
N LYS A 67 -15.69 3.27 3.74
CA LYS A 67 -16.12 2.67 5.02
C LYS A 67 -15.96 1.14 5.06
N HIS A 68 -16.03 0.49 3.90
CA HIS A 68 -15.95 -0.97 3.74
C HIS A 68 -14.92 -1.34 2.67
N HIS A 69 -13.63 -1.04 2.93
CA HIS A 69 -12.53 -1.25 1.97
C HIS A 69 -12.46 -2.67 1.40
N ARG A 70 -12.89 -3.69 2.17
CA ARG A 70 -12.97 -5.09 1.71
C ARG A 70 -13.91 -5.29 0.52
N ALA A 71 -14.96 -4.48 0.39
CA ALA A 71 -15.85 -4.51 -0.77
C ALA A 71 -15.18 -3.97 -2.05
N ALA A 72 -14.10 -3.20 -1.91
CA ALA A 72 -13.35 -2.67 -3.04
C ALA A 72 -12.29 -3.64 -3.59
N LEU A 73 -11.97 -4.73 -2.87
CA LEU A 73 -10.88 -5.67 -3.21
C LEU A 73 -10.88 -6.13 -4.67
N PRO A 74 -12.03 -6.49 -5.30
CA PRO A 74 -12.05 -6.92 -6.70
C PRO A 74 -11.58 -5.85 -7.69
N PHE A 75 -11.65 -4.58 -7.29
CA PHE A 75 -11.36 -3.43 -8.15
C PHE A 75 -9.99 -2.81 -7.87
N LEU A 76 -9.37 -3.08 -6.71
CA LEU A 76 -8.15 -2.40 -6.27
C LEU A 76 -6.98 -2.57 -7.24
N ALA A 77 -6.77 -3.76 -7.81
CA ALA A 77 -5.67 -3.99 -8.74
C ALA A 77 -5.79 -3.11 -10.00
N SER A 78 -6.98 -3.06 -10.61
CA SER A 78 -7.24 -2.21 -11.78
C SER A 78 -7.19 -0.73 -11.43
N ALA A 79 -7.80 -0.33 -10.32
CA ALA A 79 -7.81 1.05 -9.86
C ALA A 79 -6.40 1.57 -9.54
N THR A 80 -5.54 0.74 -8.95
CA THR A 80 -4.16 1.13 -8.62
C THR A 80 -3.34 1.33 -9.88
N ARG A 81 -3.46 0.45 -10.88
CA ARG A 81 -2.79 0.61 -12.18
C ARG A 81 -3.21 1.88 -12.91
N ALA A 82 -4.43 2.35 -12.68
CA ALA A 82 -4.95 3.58 -13.26
C ALA A 82 -4.43 4.86 -12.55
N ILE A 83 -3.73 4.74 -11.42
CA ILE A 83 -3.05 5.86 -10.77
C ILE A 83 -1.71 6.08 -11.47
N THR A 84 -1.59 7.18 -12.22
CA THR A 84 -0.35 7.62 -12.85
C THR A 84 0.33 8.69 -12.01
N ILE A 85 1.60 8.48 -11.68
CA ILE A 85 2.41 9.36 -10.84
C ILE A 85 3.58 9.89 -11.66
N THR A 86 3.68 11.21 -11.78
CA THR A 86 4.81 11.89 -12.44
C THR A 86 5.76 12.46 -11.39
N ALA A 87 6.84 11.72 -11.13
CA ALA A 87 7.87 12.09 -10.16
C ALA A 87 9.23 11.49 -10.58
N ASP A 88 10.32 12.03 -10.03
CA ASP A 88 11.65 11.42 -10.20
C ASP A 88 11.72 10.08 -9.45
N ILE A 89 11.18 10.04 -8.22
CA ILE A 89 11.03 8.81 -7.44
C ILE A 89 9.61 8.70 -6.90
N THR A 90 9.00 7.54 -7.13
CA THR A 90 7.78 7.12 -6.43
C THR A 90 8.15 6.08 -5.37
N LEU A 91 7.88 6.37 -4.10
CA LEU A 91 8.06 5.45 -3.00
C LEU A 91 6.71 4.85 -2.58
N ALA A 92 6.52 3.56 -2.87
CA ALA A 92 5.28 2.85 -2.59
C ALA A 92 5.39 2.01 -1.32
N SER A 93 4.53 2.29 -0.35
CA SER A 93 4.27 1.43 0.80
C SER A 93 3.17 0.43 0.42
N SER A 94 3.54 -0.82 0.14
CA SER A 94 2.61 -1.84 -0.37
C SER A 94 2.51 -3.05 0.55
N SER A 95 1.28 -3.37 0.94
CA SER A 95 0.88 -4.68 1.49
C SER A 95 0.15 -5.51 0.43
N GLY A 96 -0.43 -4.88 -0.60
CA GLY A 96 -1.21 -5.60 -1.61
C GLY A 96 -1.22 -5.03 -3.02
N TRP A 97 -1.31 -3.71 -3.24
CA TRP A 97 -1.57 -3.16 -4.57
C TRP A 97 -0.75 -1.93 -4.95
N ALA A 98 -0.26 -1.13 -4.00
CA ALA A 98 0.42 0.14 -4.25
C ALA A 98 1.68 0.01 -5.12
N HIS A 99 2.30 -1.17 -5.15
CA HIS A 99 3.38 -1.50 -6.08
C HIS A 99 2.94 -1.54 -7.55
N GLY A 100 1.65 -1.54 -7.84
CA GLY A 100 1.06 -1.57 -9.18
C GLY A 100 0.74 -0.20 -9.76
N VAL A 101 1.11 0.90 -9.11
CA VAL A 101 0.92 2.26 -9.66
C VAL A 101 1.78 2.45 -10.92
N THR A 102 1.33 3.31 -11.83
CA THR A 102 2.11 3.67 -13.02
C THR A 102 3.02 4.86 -12.69
N ALA A 103 4.30 4.61 -12.42
CA ALA A 103 5.29 5.67 -12.20
C ALA A 103 5.95 6.11 -13.51
N SER A 104 6.27 7.41 -13.65
CA SER A 104 6.92 7.93 -14.84
C SER A 104 8.41 7.61 -14.97
N ASP A 105 9.08 7.36 -13.84
CA ASP A 105 10.54 7.18 -13.77
C ASP A 105 10.85 6.00 -12.84
N TYR A 106 11.31 6.23 -11.61
CA TYR A 106 11.61 5.15 -10.67
C TYR A 106 10.43 4.84 -9.72
N LEU A 107 10.21 3.55 -9.50
CA LEU A 107 9.30 3.02 -8.48
C LEU A 107 10.08 2.18 -7.47
N ALA A 108 10.22 2.69 -6.25
CA ALA A 108 10.76 1.95 -5.13
C ALA A 108 9.61 1.41 -4.26
N VAL A 109 9.66 0.13 -3.88
CA VAL A 109 8.58 -0.52 -3.15
C VAL A 109 9.07 -0.99 -1.78
N TYR A 110 8.46 -0.45 -0.72
CA TYR A 110 8.52 -1.02 0.62
C TYR A 110 7.41 -2.06 0.77
N CYS A 111 7.79 -3.34 0.81
CA CYS A 111 6.85 -4.46 0.93
C CYS A 111 6.67 -4.85 2.41
N HIS A 112 5.47 -4.64 2.95
CA HIS A 112 5.15 -4.91 4.37
C HIS A 112 5.11 -6.41 4.72
N ALA A 113 4.81 -7.24 3.73
CA ALA A 113 4.79 -8.68 3.88
C ALA A 113 5.51 -9.33 2.70
N PRO A 114 6.84 -9.57 2.79
CA PRO A 114 7.43 -10.59 1.94
C PRO A 114 6.70 -11.91 2.19
N ALA A 115 6.60 -12.77 1.17
CA ALA A 115 5.93 -14.06 1.27
C ALA A 115 6.51 -14.89 2.43
N ARG A 116 5.87 -14.83 3.61
CA ARG A 116 6.37 -15.49 4.83
C ARG A 116 6.51 -17.00 4.64
N TRP A 117 5.67 -17.57 3.77
CA TRP A 117 5.71 -18.95 3.32
C TRP A 117 7.00 -19.38 2.63
N LEU A 118 7.71 -18.47 1.97
CA LEU A 118 8.98 -18.78 1.31
C LEU A 118 10.14 -18.96 2.31
N TYR A 119 9.97 -18.52 3.56
CA TYR A 119 11.05 -18.48 4.56
C TYR A 119 10.67 -19.07 5.94
N GLN A 120 9.41 -19.46 6.14
CA GLN A 120 8.90 -20.06 7.40
C GLN A 120 8.23 -21.40 7.14
N THR A 121 8.82 -22.23 6.27
CA THR A 121 8.34 -23.56 5.91
C THR A 121 8.01 -24.41 7.15
N ASP A 122 8.86 -24.35 8.18
CA ASP A 122 8.70 -25.11 9.44
C ASP A 122 7.46 -24.73 10.24
N ARG A 123 7.01 -23.47 10.14
CA ARG A 123 5.86 -22.98 10.90
C ARG A 123 4.54 -23.26 10.19
N TYR A 124 4.59 -23.50 8.87
CA TYR A 124 3.41 -23.81 8.08
C TYR A 124 3.18 -25.31 7.93
N LEU A 125 4.24 -26.11 7.70
CA LEU A 125 4.14 -27.58 7.66
C LEU A 125 3.65 -28.17 8.99
N ARG A 126 4.00 -27.53 10.13
CA ARG A 126 3.52 -27.96 11.45
C ARG A 126 2.04 -27.65 11.72
N ARG A 127 1.41 -26.78 10.93
CA ARG A 127 0.00 -26.40 11.12
C ARG A 127 -0.97 -27.26 10.32
N ASP A 128 -0.50 -27.89 9.24
CA ASP A 128 -1.32 -28.75 8.35
C ASP A 128 -1.13 -30.25 8.59
N GLY A 129 -0.43 -30.68 9.64
CA GLY A 129 -0.26 -32.10 9.97
C GLY A 129 0.49 -32.93 8.92
N LEU A 130 1.09 -32.27 7.92
CA LEU A 130 1.93 -32.91 6.92
C LEU A 130 3.35 -32.96 7.45
N SER A 131 3.69 -34.09 8.06
CA SER A 131 5.08 -34.43 8.43
C SER A 131 5.99 -34.27 7.21
N PRO A 132 7.17 -33.66 7.36
CA PRO A 132 8.20 -33.76 6.33
C PRO A 132 8.50 -35.24 6.12
N VAL A 133 8.31 -35.74 4.89
CA VAL A 133 8.90 -37.03 4.52
C VAL A 133 10.40 -36.86 4.68
N ALA A 134 10.95 -37.52 5.68
CA ALA A 134 12.38 -37.63 5.88
C ALA A 134 13.00 -38.13 4.57
N GLN A 135 13.84 -37.31 3.94
CA GLN A 135 14.81 -37.83 2.99
C GLN A 135 15.82 -38.63 3.80
N SER A 136 15.62 -39.94 3.86
CA SER A 136 16.62 -40.90 4.28
C SER A 136 17.53 -41.21 3.09
N SER A 137 18.82 -41.01 3.33
CA SER A 137 19.99 -41.59 2.62
C SER A 137 20.39 -40.93 1.30
#